data_AF-A0A2R9SW76-F1
#
_entry.id   AF-A0A2R9SW76-F1
#
_cell.length_a   1.000
_cell.length_b   1.000
_cell.length_c   1.000
_cell.angle_alpha   90.00
_cell.angle_beta   90.00
_cell.angle_gamma   90.00
#
_symmetry.space_group_name_H-M   'P 1'
#
loop_
_entity.id
_entity.type
_entity.pdbx_description
1 polymer ?
#
loop_
_entity_poly.entity_id
_entity_poly.type
_entity_poly.pdbx_seq_one_letter_code
_entity_poly.pdbx_strand_id
1 'polypeptide(L)' 'MDIHSEEYKIASLNGNEGTLKAIEDAETKIAELTGKDITLIAYEKEQGPEDTP' A
#
# COMPACT_ATOMS: atom_id res chain seq x y z
N MET A 1 3.77 -16.08 -8.44
CA MET A 1 3.11 -15.07 -7.59
C MET A 1 1.91 -14.61 -8.40
N ASP A 2 0.74 -15.19 -8.14
CA ASP A 2 -0.50 -14.86 -8.85
C ASP A 2 -1.09 -13.62 -8.17
N ILE A 3 -0.90 -12.46 -8.79
CA ILE A 3 -1.48 -11.21 -8.32
C ILE A 3 -2.62 -10.92 -9.29
N HIS A 4 -3.87 -11.05 -8.83
CA HIS A 4 -5.06 -10.61 -9.57
C HIS A 4 -5.07 -9.08 -9.58
N SER A 5 -4.28 -8.50 -10.48
CA SER A 5 -3.99 -7.06 -10.57
C SER A 5 -5.07 -6.23 -11.25
N GLU A 6 -6.22 -6.83 -11.60
CA GLU A 6 -7.33 -6.13 -12.27
C GLU A 6 -8.18 -5.29 -11.30
N GLU A 7 -8.06 -5.51 -9.98
CA GLU A 7 -8.89 -4.85 -8.95
C GLU A 7 -8.12 -3.84 -8.07
N TYR A 8 -6.81 -3.68 -8.29
CA TYR A 8 -5.94 -2.89 -7.42
C TYR A 8 -5.07 -1.94 -8.24
N LYS A 9 -5.29 -0.64 -8.06
CA LYS A 9 -4.40 0.39 -8.60
C LYS A 9 -3.39 0.79 -7.53
N ILE A 10 -2.12 0.94 -7.91
CA ILE A 10 -1.10 1.49 -7.02
C ILE A 10 -1.56 2.90 -6.63
N ALA A 11 -1.70 3.13 -5.33
CA ALA A 11 -2.14 4.41 -4.80
C ALA A 11 -1.09 5.47 -5.15
N SER A 12 -1.50 6.56 -5.77
CA SER A 12 -0.60 7.67 -6.01
C SER A 12 -0.38 8.43 -4.69
N LEU A 13 0.70 8.13 -3.98
CA LEU A 13 1.11 8.83 -2.76
C LEU A 13 1.59 10.28 -3.02
N ASN A 14 1.54 10.74 -4.27
CA ASN A 14 1.94 12.10 -4.67
C ASN A 14 1.09 13.15 -3.97
N GLY A 15 1.69 13.91 -3.06
CA GLY A 15 1.08 15.06 -2.38
C GLY A 15 0.77 14.87 -0.90
N ASN A 16 1.03 13.68 -0.32
CA ASN A 16 0.84 13.43 1.11
C ASN A 16 2.14 13.01 1.79
N GLU A 17 3.04 13.98 2.00
CA GLU A 17 4.34 13.79 2.68
C GLU A 17 4.19 13.11 4.05
N GLY A 18 3.07 13.33 4.75
CA GLY A 18 2.76 12.66 6.02
C GLY A 18 2.51 11.16 5.85
N THR A 19 1.82 10.75 4.78
CA THR A 19 1.57 9.33 4.48
C THR A 19 2.84 8.62 4.01
N LEU A 20 3.66 9.26 3.17
CA LEU A 20 4.97 8.72 2.78
C LEU A 20 5.84 8.45 4.02
N LYS A 21 5.97 9.44 4.90
CA LYS A 21 6.76 9.30 6.12
C LYS A 21 6.25 8.21 7.07
N ALA A 22 4.94 8.02 7.14
CA ALA A 22 4.33 6.96 7.94
C ALA A 22 4.63 5.56 7.36
N ILE A 23 4.68 5.44 6.03
CA ILE A 23 5.05 4.20 5.34
C ILE A 23 6.54 3.89 5.58
N GLU A 24 7.42 4.88 5.42
CA GLU A 24 8.88 4.71 5.63
C GLU A 24 9.21 4.34 7.09
N ASP A 25 8.54 4.96 8.08
CA ASP A 25 8.72 4.61 9.50
C ASP A 25 8.24 3.18 9.80
N ALA A 26 7.15 2.75 9.16
CA ALA A 26 6.66 1.39 9.28
C ALA A 26 7.61 0.38 8.63
N GLU A 27 8.13 0.65 7.43
CA GLU A 27 9.14 -0.18 6.77
C GLU A 27 10.37 -0.37 7.67
N THR A 28 10.89 0.72 8.21
CA THR A 28 12.06 0.70 9.10
C THR A 28 11.80 -0.15 10.34
N LYS A 29 10.67 0.07 11.04
CA LYS A 29 10.35 -0.70 12.25
C LYS A 29 10.17 -2.18 11.98
N ILE A 30 9.48 -2.55 10.90
CA ILE A 30 9.26 -3.96 10.58
C ILE A 30 10.59 -4.60 10.13
N ALA A 31 11.44 -3.87 9.42
CA ALA A 31 12.77 -4.33 9.06
C ALA A 31 13.64 -4.58 10.31
N GLU A 32 13.61 -3.68 11.29
CA GLU A 32 14.30 -3.86 12.58
C GLU A 32 13.77 -5.08 13.35
N LEU A 33 12.45 -5.28 13.36
CA LEU A 33 11.81 -6.41 14.07
C LEU A 33 12.08 -7.77 13.40
N THR A 34 12.17 -7.79 12.08
CA THR A 34 12.27 -9.04 11.30
C THR A 34 13.69 -9.34 10.83
N GLY A 35 14.59 -8.37 10.86
CA GLY A 35 15.94 -8.45 10.30
C GLY A 35 15.96 -8.61 8.78
N LYS A 36 14.89 -8.21 8.09
CA LYS A 36 14.71 -8.36 6.64
C LYS A 36 14.35 -7.03 6.02
N ASP A 37 14.83 -6.82 4.79
CA ASP A 37 14.41 -5.70 3.97
C ASP A 37 12.95 -5.91 3.55
N ILE A 38 12.12 -4.88 3.76
CA ILE A 38 10.67 -4.93 3.53
C ILE A 38 10.27 -3.68 2.76
N THR A 39 9.44 -3.87 1.73
CA THR A 39 8.83 -2.80 0.96
C THR A 39 7.33 -2.82 1.13
N LEU A 40 6.75 -1.71 1.58
CA LEU A 40 5.30 -1.53 1.69
C LEU A 40 4.76 -0.87 0.43
N ILE A 41 3.70 -1.46 -0.14
CA ILE A 41 3.05 -0.93 -1.33
C ILE A 41 1.61 -0.58 -0.96
N ALA A 42 1.24 0.69 -1.17
CA ALA A 42 -0.12 1.17 -0.98
C ALA A 42 -0.95 0.91 -2.25
N TYR A 43 -2.12 0.32 -2.07
CA TYR A 43 -3.07 0.07 -3.15
C TYR A 43 -4.41 0.71 -2.80
N GLU A 44 -5.03 1.36 -3.78
CA GLU A 44 -6.42 1.77 -3.69
C GLU A 44 -7.26 0.67 -4.36
N LYS A 45 -8.23 0.13 -3.61
CA LYS A 45 -9.25 -0.73 -4.21
C LYS A 45 -10.18 0.18 -5.00
N GLU A 46 -10.23 0.00 -6.32
CA GLU A 46 -11.33 0.57 -7.09
C GLU A 46 -12.58 -0.19 -6.65
N GLN A 47 -13.38 0.42 -5.77
CA GLN A 47 -14.76 -0.03 -5.61
C GLN A 47 -15.42 0.20 -6.97
N GLY A 48 -15.48 -0.86 -7.81
CA GLY A 48 -16.54 -0.95 -8.79
C GLY A 48 -17.87 -0.73 -8.04
N PRO A 49 -18.80 0.05 -8.61
CA PRO A 49 -19.96 0.57 -7.90
C PRO A 49 -20.62 -0.57 -7.14
N GLU A 50 -20.64 -0.47 -5.81
CA GLU A 50 -21.39 -1.40 -5.00
C GLU A 50 -22.84 -1.40 -5.49
N ASP A 51 -23.20 -2.57 -6.01
CA ASP A 51 -24.53 -3.08 -6.30
C ASP A 51 -25.60 -2.38 -5.43
N THR A 52 -26.42 -1.56 -6.07
CA THR A 52 -27.57 -0.88 -5.45
C THR A 52 -28.76 -1.83 -5.53
N PRO A 53 -29.25 -2.42 -4.43
CA PRO A 53 -30.60 -2.99 -4.40
C PRO A 53 -31.67 -1.90 -4.25
#